data_AF-A0A1S3R2W8-F1
#
_entry.id   AF-A0A1S3R2W8-F1
#
_cell.length_a   1.000
_cell.length_b   1.000
_cell.length_c   1.000
_cell.angle_alpha   90.00
_cell.angle_beta   90.00
_cell.angle_gamma   90.00
#
_symmetry.space_group_name_H-M   'P 1'
#
loop_
_entity.id
_entity.type
_entity.pdbx_description
1 polymer ?
#
loop_
_entity_poly.entity_id
_entity_poly.type
_entity_poly.pdbx_seq_one_letter_code
_entity_poly.pdbx_strand_id
1 'polypeptide(L)'
;MRMQCFGHGMNDKRVTRAISLCKRIVSCFWYSWKKRRHLAEVQIQLGLPSHQLITESATRWGSRQQMIERVLEQEGALAKVLSNDKKTRHLVPTWQDLEVLRSSPK
;
A
#
# COMPACT_ATOMS: atom_id res chain seq x y z
N MET A 1 10.94 32.36 27.82
CA MET A 1 11.52 31.25 27.01
C MET A 1 10.49 30.13 26.97
N ARG A 2 9.79 29.92 25.85
CA ARG A 2 8.85 28.81 25.68
C ARG A 2 9.11 28.16 24.32
N MET A 3 9.87 27.07 24.37
CA MET A 3 10.14 26.15 23.27
C MET A 3 8.89 25.30 22.97
N GLN A 4 8.85 24.76 21.74
CA GLN A 4 7.86 23.87 21.09
C GLN A 4 6.88 24.65 20.19
N CYS A 5 6.80 24.40 18.88
CA CYS A 5 6.45 23.12 18.26
C CYS A 5 7.02 22.98 16.83
N PHE A 6 7.94 22.04 16.58
CA PHE A 6 8.35 21.64 15.23
C PHE A 6 8.27 20.11 15.15
N GLY A 7 7.13 19.54 14.73
CA GLY A 7 7.04 18.09 14.62
C GLY A 7 5.79 17.54 13.94
N HIS A 8 4.64 18.21 14.04
CA HIS A 8 3.38 17.66 13.53
C HIS A 8 3.37 17.51 11.99
N GLY A 9 3.87 18.51 11.25
CA GLY A 9 3.75 18.53 9.79
C GLY A 9 4.65 17.57 8.99
N MET A 10 5.64 16.91 9.60
CA MET A 10 6.51 15.96 8.88
C MET A 10 5.90 14.56 8.81
N ASN A 11 5.27 14.11 9.90
CA ASN A 11 4.60 12.81 9.95
C ASN A 11 3.37 12.80 9.03
N ASP A 12 2.57 13.86 9.03
CA ASP A 12 1.41 14.00 8.14
C ASP A 12 1.78 13.89 6.64
N LYS A 13 2.92 14.47 6.24
CA LYS A 13 3.40 14.38 4.85
C LYS A 13 3.83 12.96 4.48
N ARG A 14 4.53 12.26 5.38
CA ARG A 14 4.96 10.87 5.17
C ARG A 14 3.76 9.92 5.12
N VAL A 15 2.81 10.08 6.04
CA VAL A 15 1.55 9.32 6.07
C VAL A 15 0.76 9.56 4.78
N THR A 16 0.57 10.82 4.38
CA THR A 16 -0.15 11.17 3.14
C THR A 16 0.53 10.57 1.91
N ARG A 17 1.86 10.60 1.84
CA ARG A 17 2.63 9.98 0.76
C ARG A 17 2.42 8.47 0.72
N ALA A 18 2.55 7.79 1.86
CA ALA A 18 2.40 6.34 1.95
C ALA A 18 0.98 5.90 1.56
N ILE A 19 -0.05 6.61 2.05
CA ILE A 19 -1.45 6.35 1.65
C ILE A 19 -1.63 6.57 0.14
N SER A 20 -1.07 7.64 -0.42
CA SER A 20 -1.14 7.90 -1.86
C SER A 20 -0.45 6.80 -2.68
N LEU A 21 0.65 6.24 -2.17
CA LEU A 21 1.30 5.09 -2.77
C LEU A 21 0.39 3.85 -2.76
N CYS A 22 -0.28 3.55 -1.65
CA CYS A 22 -1.27 2.47 -1.58
C CYS A 22 -2.34 2.62 -2.66
N LYS A 23 -2.93 3.81 -2.80
CA LYS A 23 -3.96 4.07 -3.84
C LYS A 23 -3.41 3.78 -5.25
N ARG A 24 -2.20 4.25 -5.56
CA ARG A 24 -1.56 4.03 -6.86
C ARG A 24 -1.28 2.55 -7.14
N ILE A 25 -0.84 1.81 -6.12
CA ILE A 25 -0.66 0.35 -6.21
C ILE A 25 -2.01 -0.28 -6.54
N VAL A 26 -3.04 -0.04 -5.73
CA VAL A 26 -4.37 -0.64 -5.94
C VAL A 26 -4.91 -0.32 -7.34
N SER A 27 -4.83 0.94 -7.78
CA SER A 27 -5.24 1.33 -9.13
C SER A 27 -4.46 0.59 -10.22
N CYS A 28 -3.14 0.45 -10.07
CA CYS A 28 -2.29 -0.26 -11.03
C CYS A 28 -2.74 -1.71 -11.25
N PHE A 29 -3.17 -2.41 -10.18
CA PHE A 29 -3.71 -3.76 -10.29
C PHE A 29 -5.17 -3.76 -10.77
N TRP A 30 -5.99 -2.82 -10.32
CA TRP A 30 -7.39 -2.71 -10.75
C TRP A 30 -7.53 -2.65 -12.27
N TYR A 31 -6.75 -1.78 -12.92
CA TYR A 31 -6.81 -1.58 -14.38
C TYR A 31 -6.09 -2.67 -15.19
N SER A 32 -5.43 -3.65 -14.56
CA SER A 32 -4.67 -4.68 -15.28
C SER A 32 -5.03 -6.08 -14.81
N TRP A 33 -5.89 -6.75 -15.59
CA TRP A 33 -6.23 -8.16 -15.37
C TRP A 33 -4.99 -9.05 -15.30
N LYS A 34 -4.01 -8.83 -16.19
CA LYS A 34 -2.74 -9.57 -16.20
C LYS A 34 -1.98 -9.42 -14.86
N LYS A 35 -1.94 -8.22 -14.28
CA LYS A 35 -1.30 -8.00 -12.97
C LYS A 35 -2.08 -8.66 -11.84
N ARG A 36 -3.40 -8.65 -11.87
CA ARG A 36 -4.23 -9.37 -10.87
C ARG A 36 -4.02 -10.88 -10.93
N ARG A 37 -3.95 -11.46 -12.13
CA ARG A 37 -3.64 -12.87 -12.30
C ARG A 37 -2.26 -13.21 -11.76
N HIS A 38 -1.25 -12.42 -12.11
CA HIS A 38 0.11 -12.63 -11.61
C HIS A 38 0.20 -12.44 -10.09
N LEU A 39 -0.56 -11.51 -9.52
CA LEU A 39 -0.68 -11.36 -8.06
C LEU A 39 -1.21 -12.64 -7.41
N ALA A 40 -2.29 -13.22 -7.94
CA ALA A 40 -2.86 -14.47 -7.44
C ALA A 40 -1.86 -15.63 -7.54
N GLU A 41 -1.14 -15.74 -8.65
CA GLU A 41 -0.09 -16.75 -8.82
C GLU A 41 1.01 -16.58 -7.75
N VAL A 42 1.50 -15.35 -7.54
CA VAL A 42 2.52 -15.06 -6.52
C VAL A 42 1.99 -15.28 -5.09
N GLN A 43 0.73 -14.96 -4.81
CA GLN A 43 0.09 -15.24 -3.53
C GLN A 43 0.17 -16.73 -3.18
N ILE A 44 -0.19 -17.59 -4.13
CA ILE A 44 -0.10 -19.05 -3.98
C ILE A 44 1.35 -19.48 -3.75
N GLN A 45 2.30 -18.96 -4.53
CA GLN A 45 3.73 -19.31 -4.38
C GLN A 45 4.32 -18.91 -3.03
N LEU A 46 3.81 -17.83 -2.42
CA LEU A 46 4.25 -17.35 -1.12
C LEU A 46 3.43 -17.91 0.06
N GLY A 47 2.43 -18.77 -0.20
CA GLY A 47 1.52 -19.27 0.82
C GLY A 47 0.65 -18.18 1.46
N LEU A 48 0.46 -17.05 0.79
CA LEU A 48 -0.39 -15.95 1.24
C LEU A 48 -1.86 -16.23 0.88
N PRO A 49 -2.82 -15.72 1.67
CA PRO A 49 -4.21 -15.81 1.29
C PRO A 49 -4.44 -15.06 -0.03
N SER A 50 -5.19 -15.69 -0.95
CA SER A 50 -5.47 -15.17 -2.29
C SER A 50 -6.54 -14.08 -2.27
N HIS A 51 -6.21 -12.95 -1.67
CA HIS A 51 -7.12 -11.81 -1.53
C HIS A 51 -6.92 -10.77 -2.62
N GLN A 52 -8.03 -10.21 -3.11
CA GLN A 52 -7.99 -9.04 -3.98
C GLN A 52 -7.65 -7.78 -3.18
N LEU A 53 -7.01 -6.82 -3.85
CA LEU A 53 -6.76 -5.50 -3.27
C LEU A 53 -8.07 -4.73 -3.08
N ILE A 54 -8.13 -3.93 -2.02
CA ILE A 54 -9.30 -3.14 -1.65
C ILE A 54 -9.05 -1.69 -2.05
N THR A 55 -10.00 -1.10 -2.78
CA THR A 55 -9.97 0.33 -3.12
C THR A 55 -10.64 1.13 -2.01
N GLU A 56 -10.00 2.24 -1.61
CA GLU A 56 -10.64 3.22 -0.72
C GLU A 56 -11.87 3.83 -1.41
N SER A 57 -12.97 3.95 -0.68
CA SER A 57 -14.19 4.62 -1.12
C SER A 57 -14.55 5.74 -0.15
N ALA A 58 -14.74 6.96 -0.69
CA ALA A 58 -15.10 8.13 0.11
C ALA A 58 -16.43 7.96 0.87
N THR A 59 -17.34 7.13 0.37
CA THR A 59 -18.66 6.90 0.96
C THR A 59 -18.70 5.76 1.97
N ARG A 60 -17.61 4.98 2.11
CA ARG A 60 -17.55 3.83 3.02
C ARG A 60 -16.51 4.07 4.12
N TRP A 61 -17.02 4.26 5.33
CA TRP A 61 -16.21 4.36 6.54
C TRP A 61 -15.28 3.15 6.68
N GLY A 62 -14.02 3.40 7.04
CA GLY A 62 -13.00 2.36 7.21
C GLY A 62 -12.39 1.78 5.92
N SER A 63 -12.86 2.17 4.73
CA SER A 63 -12.32 1.64 3.46
C SER A 63 -10.84 1.94 3.25
N ARG A 64 -10.36 3.10 3.72
CA ARG A 64 -8.93 3.43 3.75
C ARG A 64 -8.14 2.44 4.59
N GLN A 65 -8.63 2.14 5.79
CA GLN A 65 -7.96 1.22 6.70
C GLN A 65 -7.89 -0.19 6.10
N GLN A 66 -9.00 -0.67 5.56
CA GLN A 66 -9.06 -1.96 4.86
C GLN A 66 -8.11 -2.02 3.66
N MET A 67 -7.96 -0.94 2.90
CA MET A 67 -6.98 -0.84 1.82
C MET A 67 -5.55 -1.00 2.36
N ILE A 68 -5.20 -0.26 3.42
CA ILE A 68 -3.86 -0.30 4.02
C ILE A 68 -3.56 -1.70 4.56
N GLU A 69 -4.47 -2.29 5.33
CA GLU A 69 -4.32 -3.63 5.87
C GLU A 69 -4.14 -4.67 4.78
N ARG A 70 -4.91 -4.58 3.69
CA ARG A 70 -4.78 -5.48 2.55
C ARG A 70 -3.44 -5.31 1.83
N VAL A 71 -2.95 -4.08 1.67
CA VAL A 71 -1.64 -3.82 1.06
C VAL A 71 -0.51 -4.36 1.93
N LEU A 72 -0.59 -4.20 3.25
CA LEU A 72 0.38 -4.73 4.20
C LEU A 72 0.36 -6.27 4.27
N GLU A 73 -0.82 -6.90 4.25
CA GLU A 73 -0.96 -8.36 4.19
C GLU A 73 -0.28 -8.93 2.94
N GLN A 74 -0.36 -8.20 1.82
CA GLN A 74 0.08 -8.66 0.50
C GLN A 74 1.44 -8.08 0.07
N GLU A 75 2.19 -7.46 0.99
CA GLU A 75 3.37 -6.66 0.65
C GLU A 75 4.42 -7.43 -0.16
N GLY A 76 4.70 -8.68 0.21
CA GLY A 76 5.71 -9.51 -0.46
C GLY A 76 5.28 -9.90 -1.87
N ALA A 77 4.00 -10.20 -2.07
CA ALA A 77 3.46 -10.51 -3.38
C ALA A 77 3.44 -9.27 -4.29
N LEU A 78 3.03 -8.13 -3.75
CA LEU A 78 3.04 -6.85 -4.46
C LEU A 78 4.45 -6.45 -4.87
N ALA A 79 5.42 -6.53 -3.97
CA ALA A 79 6.82 -6.21 -4.25
C ALA A 79 7.37 -7.07 -5.40
N LYS A 80 7.09 -8.38 -5.41
CA LYS A 80 7.55 -9.29 -6.46
C LYS A 80 6.92 -8.97 -7.82
N VAL A 81 5.61 -8.74 -7.88
CA VAL A 81 4.93 -8.39 -9.14
C VAL A 81 5.36 -7.03 -9.67
N LEU A 82 5.43 -6.02 -8.80
CA LEU A 82 5.80 -4.65 -9.18
C LEU A 82 7.27 -4.56 -9.61
N SER A 83 8.18 -5.29 -8.95
CA SER A 83 9.61 -5.30 -9.29
C SER A 83 9.89 -5.90 -10.67
N ASN A 84 9.06 -6.85 -11.11
CA ASN A 84 9.21 -7.51 -12.40
C ASN A 84 8.74 -6.64 -13.58
N ASP A 85 8.00 -5.55 -13.33
CA ASP A 85 7.52 -4.63 -14.36
C ASP A 85 8.26 -3.29 -14.29
N LYS A 86 9.09 -2.99 -15.30
CA LYS A 86 9.89 -1.74 -15.35
C LYS A 86 9.02 -0.49 -15.17
N LYS A 87 7.78 -0.51 -15.67
CA LYS A 87 6.85 0.63 -15.58
C LYS A 87 6.33 0.85 -14.16
N THR A 88 6.29 -0.18 -13.31
CA THR A 88 5.71 -0.08 -11.97
C THR A 88 6.63 -0.45 -10.83
N ARG A 89 7.90 -0.77 -11.11
CA ARG A 89 8.93 -0.98 -10.10
C ARG A 89 9.10 0.22 -9.16
N HIS A 90 8.86 1.44 -9.64
CA HIS A 90 8.88 2.65 -8.81
C HIS A 90 7.72 2.74 -7.80
N LEU A 91 6.74 1.83 -7.86
CA LEU A 91 5.63 1.72 -6.91
C LEU A 91 5.91 0.70 -5.80
N VAL A 92 7.04 -0.02 -5.83
CA VAL A 92 7.40 -0.95 -4.76
C VAL A 92 7.54 -0.14 -3.46
N PRO A 93 6.75 -0.45 -2.41
CA PRO A 93 6.86 0.23 -1.13
C PRO A 93 8.26 0.10 -0.55
N THR A 94 8.80 1.19 -0.03
CA THR A 94 10.04 1.13 0.75
C THR A 94 9.74 0.71 2.18
N TRP A 95 10.77 0.29 2.92
CA TRP A 95 10.61 -0.06 4.34
C TRP A 95 10.04 1.11 5.18
N GLN A 96 10.40 2.35 4.84
CA GLN A 96 9.85 3.55 5.48
C GLN A 96 8.36 3.75 5.17
N ASP A 97 7.92 3.48 3.94
CA ASP A 97 6.49 3.54 3.59
C ASP A 97 5.72 2.49 4.41
N LEU A 98 6.25 1.27 4.51
CA LEU A 98 5.64 0.17 5.25
C LEU A 98 5.57 0.44 6.76
N GLU A 99 6.65 0.98 7.35
CA GLU A 99 6.70 1.37 8.75
C GLU A 99 5.62 2.41 9.07
N VAL A 100 5.51 3.47 8.26
CA VAL A 100 4.48 4.51 8.41
C VAL A 100 3.07 3.92 8.31
N LEU A 101 2.85 2.98 7.39
CA LEU A 101 1.55 2.33 7.23
C LEU A 101 1.22 1.41 8.42
N ARG A 102 2.20 0.71 8.99
CA ARG A 102 2.02 -0.16 10.18
C ARG A 102 1.74 0.65 11.45
N SER A 103 2.30 1.85 11.55
CA SER A 103 2.06 2.79 12.66
C SER A 103 0.80 3.64 12.49
N SER A 104 0.11 3.53 11.36
CA SER A 104 -1.16 4.26 11.15
C SER A 104 -2.22 3.73 12.12
N PRO A 105 -3.00 4.61 12.78
CA PRO A 105 -4.00 4.18 13.75
C PRO A 105 -5.04 3.25 13.10
N LYS A 106 -5.33 2.13 13.78
CA LYS A 106 -6.32 1.13 13.37
C LYS A 106 -7.73 1.54 13.79
#